data_AF-A0A6P0XN34-F1
#
_entry.id   AF-A0A6P0XN34-F1
#
_cell.length_a   1.000
_cell.length_b   1.000
_cell.length_c   1.000
_cell.angle_alpha   90.00
_cell.angle_beta   90.00
_cell.angle_gamma   90.00
#
_symmetry.space_group_name_H-M   'P 1'
#
loop_
_entity.id
_entity.type
_entity.pdbx_description
1 polymer ?
#
loop_
_entity_poly.entity_id
_entity_poly.type
_entity_poly.pdbx_seq_one_letter_code
_entity_poly.pdbx_strand_id
1 'polypeptide(L)'
;MPFAPTKYAEVREGKEKTALDNFITAFEIIPIDEKNATLGGLYRRDYGKSHGVGIADALITATANIKQAKLVTLNRKHFPMLTDLIIPYQKG
;
A
#
# COMPACT_ATOMS: atom_id res chain seq x y z
N MET A 1 20.63 1.90 0.97
CA MET A 1 20.11 1.31 -0.29
C MET A 1 18.60 1.10 -0.14
N PRO A 2 17.74 1.77 -0.91
CA PRO A 2 16.33 1.41 -0.94
C PRO A 2 16.18 0.16 -1.82
N PHE A 3 15.87 -0.98 -1.21
CA PHE A 3 15.50 -2.20 -1.90
C PHE A 3 14.00 -2.12 -2.19
N ALA A 4 13.60 -1.99 -3.46
CA ALA A 4 12.20 -2.05 -3.89
C ALA A 4 11.98 -3.31 -4.77
N PRO A 5 12.04 -4.52 -4.19
CA PRO A 5 12.03 -5.77 -4.96
C PRO A 5 10.72 -6.05 -5.69
N THR A 6 9.65 -5.30 -5.42
CA THR A 6 8.32 -5.53 -6.01
C THR A 6 7.98 -4.66 -7.21
N LYS A 7 8.79 -3.63 -7.52
CA LYS A 7 8.44 -2.61 -8.54
C LYS A 7 8.18 -3.20 -9.94
N TYR A 8 8.79 -4.33 -10.27
CA TYR A 8 8.68 -4.97 -11.60
C TYR A 8 8.15 -6.40 -11.55
N ALA A 9 7.58 -6.84 -10.42
CA ALA A 9 7.20 -8.25 -10.23
C ALA A 9 6.18 -8.76 -11.29
N GLU A 10 5.38 -7.87 -11.86
CA GLU A 10 4.33 -8.19 -12.83
C GLU A 10 4.49 -7.44 -14.17
N VAL A 11 5.66 -6.87 -14.42
CA VAL A 11 5.86 -5.90 -15.51
C VAL A 11 6.81 -6.47 -16.55
N ARG A 12 6.39 -6.49 -17.82
CA ARG A 12 7.26 -6.94 -18.92
C ARG A 12 8.30 -5.88 -19.27
N GLU A 13 9.47 -6.33 -19.71
CA GLU A 13 10.53 -5.44 -20.21
C GLU A 13 10.08 -4.64 -21.45
N GLY A 14 10.74 -3.52 -21.71
CA GLY A 14 10.44 -2.64 -22.84
C GLY A 14 9.40 -1.56 -22.51
N LYS A 15 8.42 -1.35 -23.41
CA LYS A 15 7.47 -0.23 -23.32
C LYS A 15 6.64 -0.22 -22.03
N GLU A 16 6.29 -1.39 -21.51
CA GLU A 16 5.47 -1.54 -20.31
C GLU A 16 6.23 -1.03 -19.07
N LYS A 17 7.50 -1.41 -18.93
CA LYS A 17 8.41 -0.88 -17.89
C LYS A 17 8.60 0.63 -18.00
N THR A 18 8.85 1.16 -19.19
CA THR A 18 9.02 2.62 -19.39
C THR A 18 7.74 3.39 -19.02
N ALA A 19 6.58 2.87 -19.42
CA ALA A 19 5.30 3.48 -19.06
C ALA A 19 5.09 3.48 -17.53
N LEU A 20 5.40 2.38 -16.85
CA LEU A 20 5.33 2.30 -15.40
C LEU A 20 6.30 3.27 -14.71
N ASP A 21 7.55 3.32 -15.16
CA ASP A 21 8.56 4.22 -14.59
C ASP A 21 8.12 5.68 -14.69
N ASN A 22 7.60 6.08 -15.86
CA ASN A 22 7.06 7.43 -16.07
C ASN A 22 5.78 7.70 -15.26
N PHE A 23 4.97 6.68 -15.00
CA PHE A 23 3.78 6.83 -14.19
C PHE A 23 4.13 7.05 -12.71
N ILE A 24 5.08 6.28 -12.18
CA ILE A 24 5.48 6.35 -10.76
C ILE A 24 6.13 7.70 -10.43
N THR A 25 6.84 8.34 -11.38
CA THR A 25 7.50 9.65 -11.14
C THR A 25 6.51 10.78 -10.87
N ALA A 26 5.22 10.61 -11.19
CA ALA A 26 4.17 11.57 -10.86
C ALA A 26 3.77 11.56 -9.36
N PHE A 27 4.26 10.58 -8.59
CA PHE A 27 3.88 10.39 -7.18
C PHE A 27 5.08 10.53 -6.24
N GLU A 28 4.81 10.97 -5.01
CA GLU A 28 5.81 10.91 -3.94
C GLU A 28 6.06 9.46 -3.51
N ILE A 29 7.33 9.06 -3.45
CA ILE A 29 7.74 7.74 -2.95
C ILE A 29 8.00 7.83 -1.45
N ILE A 30 7.15 7.20 -0.66
CA ILE A 30 7.35 7.10 0.79
C ILE A 30 8.15 5.84 1.11
N PRO A 31 9.39 5.97 1.64
CA PRO A 31 10.18 4.80 2.01
C PRO A 31 9.61 4.10 3.24
N ILE A 32 9.79 2.78 3.31
CA ILE A 32 9.56 2.01 4.53
C ILE A 32 10.69 2.33 5.51
N ASP A 33 10.34 2.77 6.71
CA ASP A 33 11.23 3.06 7.83
C ASP A 33 10.81 2.28 9.07
N GLU A 34 11.54 2.44 10.17
CA GLU A 34 11.24 1.72 11.40
C GLU A 34 9.82 1.99 11.93
N LYS A 35 9.31 3.21 11.77
CA LYS A 35 8.00 3.60 12.30
C LYS A 35 6.88 2.91 11.54
N ASN A 36 6.89 2.99 10.22
CA ASN A 36 5.85 2.37 9.40
C ASN A 36 6.00 0.84 9.35
N ALA A 37 7.21 0.30 9.43
CA ALA A 37 7.44 -1.14 9.54
C ALA A 37 6.90 -1.69 10.86
N THR A 38 7.16 -1.01 11.98
CA THR A 38 6.66 -1.42 13.30
C THR A 38 5.13 -1.39 13.34
N LEU A 39 4.52 -0.27 12.94
CA LEU A 39 3.07 -0.14 12.95
C LEU A 39 2.40 -1.12 11.98
N GLY A 40 2.97 -1.30 10.78
CA GLY A 40 2.49 -2.29 9.82
C GLY A 40 2.59 -3.73 10.35
N GLY A 41 3.67 -4.05 11.07
CA GLY A 41 3.81 -5.34 11.75
C GLY A 41 2.72 -5.58 12.80
N LEU A 42 2.40 -4.56 13.61
CA LEU A 42 1.32 -4.64 14.60
C LEU A 42 -0.04 -4.85 13.93
N TYR A 43 -0.34 -4.11 12.86
CA TYR A 43 -1.55 -4.31 12.07
C TYR A 43 -1.64 -5.72 11.46
N ARG A 44 -0.55 -6.24 10.89
CA ARG A 44 -0.53 -7.61 10.37
C ARG A 44 -0.73 -8.65 11.46
N ARG A 45 -0.20 -8.42 12.67
CA ARG A 45 -0.38 -9.29 13.84
C ARG A 45 -1.85 -9.32 14.28
N ASP A 46 -2.46 -8.15 14.42
CA ASP A 46 -3.78 -8.00 15.04
C ASP A 46 -4.93 -8.35 14.07
N TYR A 47 -4.78 -8.03 12.78
CA TYR A 47 -5.85 -8.20 11.77
C TYR A 47 -5.58 -9.35 10.79
N GLY A 48 -4.38 -9.90 10.77
CA GLY A 48 -4.03 -10.90 9.77
C GLY A 48 -4.77 -12.23 9.92
N LYS A 49 -4.97 -12.72 11.15
CA LYS A 49 -5.73 -13.96 11.38
C LYS A 49 -7.24 -13.75 11.25
N SER A 50 -7.75 -12.61 11.69
CA SER A 50 -9.18 -12.32 11.77
C SER A 50 -9.77 -11.84 10.44
N HIS A 51 -9.01 -11.05 9.68
CA HIS A 51 -9.50 -10.37 8.47
C HIS A 51 -8.63 -10.68 7.23
N GLY A 52 -7.66 -11.59 7.34
CA GLY A 52 -6.80 -11.98 6.23
C GLY A 52 -5.88 -10.85 5.74
N VAL A 53 -5.63 -9.83 6.57
CA VAL A 53 -4.78 -8.68 6.19
C VAL A 53 -3.37 -9.15 5.86
N GLY A 54 -2.89 -8.79 4.67
CA GLY A 54 -1.52 -9.04 4.21
C GLY A 54 -0.52 -8.03 4.78
N ILE A 55 0.77 -8.33 4.69
CA ILE A 55 1.81 -7.37 5.15
C ILE A 55 1.82 -6.09 4.31
N ALA A 56 1.55 -6.19 3.01
CA ALA A 56 1.45 -5.04 2.12
C ALA A 56 0.29 -4.11 2.52
N ASP A 57 -0.91 -4.65 2.73
CA ASP A 57 -2.08 -3.86 3.16
C ASP A 57 -1.83 -3.18 4.52
N ALA A 58 -1.19 -3.89 5.44
CA ALA A 58 -0.82 -3.38 6.75
C ALA A 58 0.19 -2.23 6.66
N LEU A 59 1.22 -2.36 5.80
CA LEU A 59 2.22 -1.31 5.57
C LEU A 59 1.63 -0.08 4.85
N ILE A 60 0.74 -0.28 3.88
CA ILE A 60 -0.01 0.81 3.22
C ILE A 60 -0.82 1.58 4.28
N THR A 61 -1.52 0.84 5.16
CA THR A 61 -2.33 1.44 6.22
C THR A 61 -1.49 2.21 7.24
N ALA A 62 -0.38 1.61 7.70
CA ALA A 62 0.54 2.26 8.62
C ALA A 62 1.13 3.54 8.02
N THR A 63 1.51 3.49 6.74
CA THR A 63 2.03 4.66 6.01
C THR A 63 1.00 5.76 5.91
N ALA A 64 -0.24 5.44 5.53
CA ALA A 64 -1.33 6.41 5.44
C ALA A 64 -1.61 7.07 6.81
N ASN A 65 -1.64 6.27 7.89
CA ASN A 65 -1.87 6.78 9.24
C ASN A 65 -0.74 7.74 9.68
N ILE A 66 0.52 7.32 9.54
CA ILE A 66 1.69 8.14 9.92
C ILE A 66 1.77 9.44 9.11
N LYS A 67 1.42 9.39 7.82
CA LYS A 67 1.41 10.55 6.93
C LYS A 67 0.13 11.37 7.01
N GLN A 68 -0.84 10.97 7.83
CA GLN A 68 -2.18 11.57 7.89
C GLN A 68 -2.86 11.67 6.52
N ALA A 69 -2.58 10.71 5.63
CA ALA A 69 -3.11 10.66 4.29
C ALA A 69 -4.40 9.81 4.26
N LYS A 70 -5.35 10.18 3.39
CA LYS A 70 -6.54 9.38 3.14
C LYS A 70 -6.22 8.23 2.19
N LEU A 71 -6.60 7.02 2.57
CA LEU A 71 -6.50 5.86 1.69
C LEU A 71 -7.73 5.79 0.77
N VAL A 72 -7.48 5.87 -0.54
CA VAL A 72 -8.50 5.71 -1.59
C VAL A 72 -8.37 4.30 -2.17
N THR A 73 -9.43 3.49 -2.12
CA THR A 73 -9.40 2.10 -2.60
C THR A 73 -10.80 1.57 -2.91
N LEU A 74 -10.89 0.59 -3.82
CA LEU A 74 -12.13 -0.19 -3.99
C LEU A 74 -12.22 -1.38 -3.03
N ASN A 75 -11.09 -1.78 -2.43
CA ASN A 75 -10.97 -3.03 -1.70
C ASN A 75 -11.14 -2.85 -0.18
N ARG A 76 -12.27 -2.26 0.25
CA ARG A 76 -12.54 -1.93 1.66
C ARG A 76 -12.19 -3.06 2.64
N LYS A 77 -12.50 -4.30 2.28
CA LYS A 77 -12.30 -5.50 3.12
C LYS A 77 -10.84 -5.77 3.52
N HIS A 78 -9.87 -5.28 2.75
CA HIS A 78 -8.44 -5.46 3.05
C HIS A 78 -7.90 -4.44 4.04
N PHE A 79 -8.67 -3.40 4.36
CA PHE A 79 -8.25 -2.30 5.22
C PHE A 79 -9.16 -2.09 6.44
N PRO A 80 -9.48 -3.13 7.23
CA PRO A 80 -10.37 -3.01 8.39
C PRO A 80 -9.84 -2.09 9.51
N MET A 81 -8.55 -1.75 9.48
CA MET A 81 -7.89 -0.90 10.48
C MET A 81 -8.21 0.59 10.31
N LEU A 82 -8.72 1.00 9.14
CA LEU A 82 -9.08 2.39 8.85
C LEU A 82 -10.59 2.57 8.87
N THR A 83 -11.06 3.66 9.49
CA THR A 83 -12.48 4.01 9.55
C THR A 83 -12.88 5.03 8.48
N ASP A 84 -11.90 5.75 7.93
CA ASP A 84 -12.07 6.95 7.11
C ASP A 84 -11.58 6.79 5.66
N LEU A 85 -11.68 5.56 5.13
CA LEU A 85 -11.33 5.22 3.74
C LEU A 85 -12.28 5.89 2.74
N ILE A 86 -11.75 6.22 1.57
CA ILE A 86 -12.54 6.74 0.43
C ILE A 86 -12.73 5.61 -0.59
N ILE A 87 -13.99 5.30 -0.90
CA ILE A 87 -14.36 4.44 -2.04
C ILE A 87 -14.68 5.38 -3.21
N PRO A 88 -13.81 5.48 -4.24
CA PRO A 88 -13.92 6.52 -5.26
C PRO A 88 -15.11 6.32 -6.21
N TYR A 89 -15.56 5.07 -6.40
CA TYR A 89 -16.72 4.71 -7.21
C TYR A 89 -17.17 3.29 -6.86
N GLN A 90 -18.38 2.93 -7.27
CA GLN A 90 -18.88 1.56 -7.18
C GLN A 90 -18.58 0.80 -8.47
N LYS A 91 -18.12 -0.44 -8.36
CA LYS A 91 -17.94 -1.32 -9.51
C LYS A 91 -19.31 -1.94 -9.81
N GLY A 92 -19.85 -1.68 -11.00
CA GLY A 92 -21.03 -2.36 -11.53
C GLY A 92 -20.76 -3.81 -11.90
#